data_AF-A0AAD3W1D5-F1
#
_entry.id   AF-A0AAD3W1D5-F1
#
_cell.length_a   1.000
_cell.length_b   1.000
_cell.length_c   1.000
_cell.angle_alpha   90.00
_cell.angle_beta   90.00
_cell.angle_gamma   90.00
#
_symmetry.space_group_name_H-M   'P 1'
#
loop_
_entity.id
_entity.type
_entity.pdbx_description
1 polymer ?
#
loop_
_entity_poly.entity_id
_entity_poly.type
_entity_poly.pdbx_seq_one_letter_code
_entity_poly.pdbx_strand_id
1 'polypeptide(L)'
;MTLFRLRNICFSYQGTPVLENIEACVSQGSRVGIIGPNGCGKSTLLKIITGEISPGEGHIEWAKMPRLGYVPQVFPQVPAGMVPGIVPGNGLGRLPLSATAT
;
A
#
# COMPACT_ATOMS: atom_id res chain seq x y z
N MET A 1 17.66 -1.29 9.91
CA MET A 1 17.59 -2.49 9.04
C MET A 1 16.61 -2.20 7.90
N THR A 2 16.91 -2.61 6.67
CA THR A 2 16.00 -2.41 5.52
C THR A 2 14.72 -3.23 5.72
N LEU A 3 13.57 -2.62 5.42
CA LEU A 3 12.27 -3.30 5.37
C LEU A 3 12.02 -3.83 3.95
N PHE A 4 12.09 -2.94 2.96
CA PHE A 4 12.04 -3.31 1.55
C PHE A 4 12.80 -2.34 0.65
N ARG A 5 13.12 -2.80 -0.55
CA ARG A 5 13.67 -2.01 -1.65
C ARG A 5 12.79 -2.11 -2.89
N LEU A 6 12.64 -1.00 -3.60
CA LEU A 6 12.07 -0.95 -4.94
C LEU A 6 13.23 -0.92 -5.93
N ARG A 7 13.22 -1.81 -6.91
CA ARG A 7 14.23 -1.91 -7.97
C ARG A 7 13.56 -1.73 -9.32
N ASN A 8 13.95 -0.68 -10.04
CA ASN A 8 13.49 -0.34 -11.39
C ASN A 8 11.97 -0.52 -11.58
N ILE A 9 11.17 -0.02 -10.64
CA ILE A 9 9.72 -0.20 -10.74
C ILE A 9 9.19 0.69 -11.88
N CYS A 10 8.72 0.04 -12.93
CA CYS A 10 8.04 0.67 -14.06
C CYS A 10 6.60 0.18 -14.15
N PHE A 11 5.67 1.06 -14.53
CA PHE A 11 4.27 0.69 -14.73
C PHE A 11 3.57 1.63 -15.70
N SER A 12 2.74 1.05 -16.56
CA SER A 12 1.97 1.77 -17.57
C SER A 12 0.50 1.34 -17.57
N TYR A 13 -0.42 2.29 -17.74
CA TYR A 13 -1.82 2.00 -18.02
C TYR A 13 -2.08 2.14 -19.52
N GLN A 14 -2.52 1.06 -20.17
CA GLN A 14 -2.85 1.04 -21.61
C GLN A 14 -1.75 1.66 -22.49
N GLY A 15 -0.49 1.35 -22.17
CA GLY A 15 0.68 1.88 -22.89
C GLY A 15 1.13 3.28 -22.47
N THR A 16 0.38 4.00 -21.64
CA THR A 16 0.81 5.30 -21.09
C THR A 16 1.64 5.08 -19.82
N PRO A 17 2.92 5.50 -19.79
CA PRO A 17 3.76 5.34 -18.61
C PRO A 17 3.24 6.19 -17.45
N VAL A 18 3.22 5.59 -16.25
CA VAL A 18 2.79 6.23 -15.00
C VAL A 18 3.90 6.22 -13.96
N LEU A 19 4.72 5.17 -13.94
CA LEU A 19 5.92 5.06 -13.12
C LEU A 19 7.07 4.63 -14.03
N GLU A 20 8.20 5.32 -13.91
CA GLU A 20 9.39 5.05 -14.70
C GLU A 20 10.60 5.02 -13.76
N ASN A 21 11.30 3.90 -13.74
CA ASN A 21 12.55 3.69 -12.99
C ASN A 21 12.48 4.18 -11.52
N ILE A 22 11.47 3.71 -10.78
CA ILE A 22 11.36 4.05 -9.36
C ILE A 22 12.30 3.16 -8.55
N GLU A 23 13.30 3.79 -7.94
CA GLU A 23 14.24 3.22 -6.97
C GLU A 23 13.97 3.81 -5.58
N ALA A 24 13.83 2.95 -4.57
CA ALA A 24 13.66 3.40 -3.19
C ALA A 24 14.12 2.34 -2.20
N CYS A 25 14.58 2.77 -1.02
CA CYS A 25 14.91 1.89 0.10
C CYS A 25 14.21 2.40 1.35
N VAL A 26 13.34 1.57 1.93
CA VAL A 26 12.61 1.90 3.16
C VAL A 26 13.16 1.07 4.30
N SER A 27 13.49 1.71 5.40
CA SER A 27 13.98 1.04 6.61
C SER A 27 12.87 0.81 7.63
N GLN A 28 13.06 -0.19 8.49
CA GLN A 28 12.16 -0.41 9.63
C GLN A 28 12.16 0.83 10.54
N GLY A 29 10.97 1.19 11.05
CA GLY A 29 10.77 2.36 11.90
C GLY A 29 10.71 3.71 11.16
N SER A 30 10.96 3.73 9.85
CA SER A 30 10.86 4.94 9.05
C SER A 30 9.41 5.40 8.87
N ARG A 31 9.21 6.72 8.84
CA ARG A 31 7.98 7.36 8.36
C ARG A 31 8.31 8.03 7.04
N VAL A 32 7.69 7.56 5.96
CA VAL A 32 7.98 8.01 4.59
C VAL A 32 6.73 8.65 4.01
N GLY A 33 6.86 9.84 3.44
CA GLY A 33 5.79 10.50 2.69
C GLY A 33 6.07 10.46 1.19
N ILE A 34 5.05 10.14 0.39
CA ILE A 34 5.09 10.24 -1.07
C ILE A 34 4.33 11.51 -1.45
N ILE A 35 5.02 12.50 -2.01
CA ILE A 35 4.45 13.80 -2.41
C ILE A 35 4.55 14.01 -3.91
N GLY A 36 3.63 14.79 -4.45
CA GLY A 36 3.58 15.11 -5.88
C GLY A 36 2.16 15.48 -6.34
N PRO A 37 2.01 16.04 -7.55
CA PRO A 37 0.72 16.48 -8.08
C PRO A 37 -0.24 15.29 -8.30
N ASN A 38 -1.53 15.58 -8.45
CA ASN A 38 -2.51 14.55 -8.79
C ASN A 38 -2.18 13.95 -10.16
N GLY A 39 -2.31 12.62 -10.27
CA GLY A 39 -1.96 11.89 -11.49
C GLY A 39 -0.50 11.44 -11.61
N CYS A 40 0.42 11.87 -10.74
CA CYS A 40 1.84 11.49 -10.83
C CYS A 40 2.16 10.03 -10.38
N GLY A 41 1.16 9.16 -10.25
CA GLY A 41 1.40 7.75 -9.94
C GLY A 41 1.52 7.36 -8.47
N LYS A 42 1.29 8.27 -7.49
CA LYS A 42 1.41 7.93 -6.05
C LYS A 42 0.55 6.74 -5.62
N SER A 43 -0.75 6.78 -5.95
CA SER A 43 -1.68 5.70 -5.61
C SER A 43 -1.32 4.42 -6.37
N THR A 44 -0.77 4.53 -7.59
CA THR A 44 -0.24 3.39 -8.36
C THR A 44 0.95 2.75 -7.64
N LEU A 45 1.90 3.55 -7.18
CA LEU A 45 3.06 3.09 -6.43
C LEU A 45 2.65 2.38 -5.12
N LEU A 46 1.69 2.95 -4.38
CA LEU A 46 1.14 2.30 -3.19
C LEU A 46 0.49 0.96 -3.51
N LYS A 47 -0.31 0.86 -4.59
CA LYS A 47 -0.91 -0.40 -5.03
C LYS A 47 0.12 -1.47 -5.40
N ILE A 48 1.24 -1.07 -5.99
CA ILE A 48 2.35 -1.99 -6.29
C ILE A 48 2.97 -2.49 -4.97
N ILE A 49 3.22 -1.59 -4.02
CA ILE A 49 3.77 -1.94 -2.70
C ILE A 49 2.82 -2.84 -1.91
N THR A 50 1.51 -2.64 -2.03
CA THR A 50 0.50 -3.47 -1.38
C THR A 50 0.24 -4.80 -2.09
N GLY A 51 0.81 -5.00 -3.27
CA GLY A 51 0.59 -6.18 -4.09
C GLY A 51 -0.79 -6.23 -4.76
N GLU A 52 -1.56 -5.14 -4.72
CA GLU A 52 -2.84 -5.03 -5.45
C GLU A 52 -2.65 -5.05 -6.96
N ILE A 53 -1.52 -4.53 -7.45
CA ILE A 53 -1.10 -4.62 -8.86
C ILE A 53 0.37 -5.01 -8.93
N SER A 54 0.75 -5.73 -9.99
CA SER A 54 2.16 -6.05 -10.24
C SER A 54 2.83 -4.94 -11.05
N PRO A 55 4.14 -4.68 -10.82
CA PRO A 55 4.88 -3.77 -11.69
C PRO A 55 4.99 -4.38 -13.10
N GLY A 56 5.13 -3.53 -14.11
CA GLY A 56 5.41 -3.98 -15.48
C GLY A 56 6.86 -4.41 -15.66
N GLU A 57 7.78 -3.73 -14.99
CA GLU A 57 9.20 -4.10 -14.90
C GLU A 57 9.72 -3.84 -13.48
N GLY A 58 10.82 -4.51 -13.15
CA GLY A 58 11.44 -4.42 -11.83
C GLY A 58 10.72 -5.26 -10.77
N HIS A 59 11.13 -5.09 -9.51
CA HIS A 59 10.60 -5.90 -8.40
C HIS A 59 10.77 -5.21 -7.04
N ILE A 60 10.04 -5.73 -6.07
CA ILE A 60 10.17 -5.34 -4.66
C ILE A 60 10.98 -6.40 -3.91
N GLU A 61 12.08 -5.97 -3.30
CA GLU A 61 12.94 -6.80 -2.45
C GLU A 61 12.55 -6.64 -0.99
N TRP A 62 11.78 -7.58 -0.44
CA TRP A 62 11.43 -7.59 0.98
C TRP A 62 12.53 -8.25 1.80
N ALA A 63 13.01 -7.59 2.86
CA ALA A 63 13.96 -8.21 3.79
C ALA A 63 13.30 -9.35 4.59
N LYS A 64 12.04 -9.16 4.96
CA LYS A 64 11.13 -10.16 5.53
C LYS A 64 9.71 -9.70 5.22
N MET A 65 8.85 -10.59 4.76
CA MET A 65 7.45 -10.24 4.46
C MET A 65 6.77 -9.71 5.73
N PRO A 66 6.38 -8.42 5.80
CA PRO A 66 5.71 -7.89 6.96
C PRO A 66 4.22 -8.21 6.93
N ARG A 67 3.54 -8.01 8.05
CA ARG A 67 2.08 -7.82 8.04
C ARG A 67 1.81 -6.43 7.48
N LEU A 68 1.17 -6.36 6.33
CA LEU A 68 0.86 -5.11 5.67
C LEU A 68 -0.55 -4.65 5.99
N GLY A 69 -0.68 -3.43 6.52
CA GLY A 69 -1.94 -2.72 6.64
C GLY A 69 -2.00 -1.61 5.59
N TYR A 70 -3.11 -1.49 4.90
CA TYR A 70 -3.35 -0.44 3.91
C TYR A 70 -4.66 0.27 4.25
N VAL A 71 -4.69 1.59 4.04
CA VAL A 71 -5.90 2.40 4.17
C VAL A 71 -6.17 3.03 2.81
N PRO A 72 -7.26 2.67 2.13
CA PRO A 72 -7.56 3.20 0.81
C PRO A 72 -7.91 4.68 0.90
N GLN A 73 -7.65 5.38 -0.20
CA GLN A 73 -8.01 6.79 -0.35
C GLN A 73 -9.53 7.02 -0.17
N VAL A 74 -10.36 6.09 -0.61
CA VAL A 74 -11.81 6.12 -0.39
C VAL A 74 -12.16 5.05 0.63
N PHE A 75 -12.70 5.48 1.76
CA PHE A 75 -13.12 4.58 2.82
C PHE A 75 -14.46 3.92 2.44
N PRO A 76 -14.57 2.58 2.46
CA PRO A 76 -15.84 1.91 2.21
C PRO A 76 -16.85 2.26 3.30
N GLN A 77 -18.10 2.45 2.88
CA GLN A 77 -19.21 2.77 3.79
C GLN A 77 -19.41 1.62 4.77
N VAL A 78 -19.49 1.95 6.06
CA VAL A 78 -19.66 0.97 7.14
C VAL A 78 -21.08 1.14 7.71
N PRO A 79 -21.89 0.07 7.83
CA PRO A 79 -23.21 0.14 8.43
C PRO A 79 -23.15 0.71 9.85
N ALA A 80 -24.22 1.39 10.26
CA ALA A 80 -24.37 1.86 11.62
C ALA A 80 -24.19 0.69 12.62
N GLY A 81 -23.38 0.90 13.66
CA GLY A 81 -23.09 -0.15 14.64
C GLY A 81 -21.73 -0.85 14.47
N MET A 82 -21.00 -0.57 13.39
CA MET A 82 -19.70 -1.17 13.08
C MET A 82 -18.60 -0.12 12.96
N VAL A 83 -17.38 -0.47 13.39
CA VAL A 83 -16.17 0.32 13.16
C VAL A 83 -15.32 -0.33 12.08
N PRO A 84 -14.79 0.45 11.13
CA PRO A 84 -13.76 -0.05 10.24
C PRO A 84 -12.48 -0.33 11.04
N GLY A 85 -11.88 -1.49 10.82
CA GLY A 85 -10.65 -1.89 11.50
C GLY A 85 -9.80 -2.82 10.64
N ILE A 86 -8.53 -2.99 11.02
CA ILE A 86 -7.67 -4.01 10.43
C ILE A 86 -7.96 -5.32 11.14
N VAL A 87 -8.55 -6.28 10.42
CA VAL A 87 -8.83 -7.63 10.93
C VAL A 87 -7.60 -8.50 10.68
N PRO A 88 -7.00 -9.09 11.75
CA PRO A 88 -5.86 -9.98 11.61
C PRO A 88 -6.17 -11.11 10.63
N GLY A 89 -5.32 -11.29 9.61
CA GLY A 89 -5.47 -12.34 8.60
C GLY A 89 -6.33 -11.99 7.38
N ASN A 90 -7.15 -10.93 7.43
CA ASN A 90 -8.11 -10.60 6.36
C ASN A 90 -8.00 -9.15 5.84
N GLY A 91 -7.09 -8.32 6.36
CA GLY A 91 -6.91 -6.94 5.91
C GLY A 91 -7.95 -5.99 6.48
N LEU A 92 -8.45 -5.03 5.69
CA LEU A 92 -9.52 -4.12 6.13
C LEU A 92 -10.84 -4.88 6.29
N GLY A 93 -11.45 -4.76 7.46
CA GLY A 93 -12.72 -5.40 7.76
C GLY A 93 -13.61 -4.58 8.67
N ARG A 94 -14.74 -5.18 9.07
CA ARG A 94 -15.76 -4.56 9.91
C ARG A 94 -15.76 -5.24 11.26
N LEU A 95 -15.59 -4.47 12.32
CA LEU A 95 -15.70 -4.96 13.69
C LEU A 95 -17.00 -4.40 14.29
N PRO A 96 -17.78 -5.20 15.05
CA PRO A 96 -18.89 -4.65 15.81
C PRO A 96 -18.33 -3.64 16.84
N LEU A 97 -19.06 -2.55 17.11
CA LEU A 97 -18.63 -1.54 18.10
C LEU A 97 -18.23 -2.14 19.45
N SER A 98 -18.90 -3.23 19.86
CA SER A 98 -18.63 -3.98 21.09
C SER A 98 -17.29 -4.72 21.11
N ALA A 99 -16.64 -4.95 19.96
CA ALA A 99 -15.34 -5.62 19.86
C ALA A 99 -14.15 -4.65 20.01
N THR A 100 -14.39 -3.36 20.23
CA THR A 100 -13.33 -2.33 20.33
C THR A 100 -12.71 -2.24 21.73
N ALA A 101 -12.97 -3.19 22.62
CA ALA A 101 -12.41 -3.18 23.99
C ALA A 101 -12.04 -4.60 24.46
N THR A 102 -10.78 -4.98 24.27
CA THR A 102 -9.85 -5.59 25.26
C THR A 102 -8.47 -5.66 24.63
#